data_AF-A0A5J5NBL8-F1
#
_entry.id   AF-A0A5J5NBL8-F1
#
_cell.length_a   1.000
_cell.length_b   1.000
_cell.length_c   1.000
_cell.angle_alpha   90.00
_cell.angle_beta   90.00
_cell.angle_gamma   90.00
#
_symmetry.space_group_name_H-M   'P 1'
#
loop_
_entity.id
_entity.type
_entity.pdbx_description
1 polymer ?
#
loop_
_entity_poly.entity_id
_entity_poly.type
_entity_poly.pdbx_seq_one_letter_code
_entity_poly.pdbx_strand_id
1 'polypeptide(L)'
;MRDEELQPQLVELTQGFLRMWKAMLECHHSQYITISLAYHARNSTDAPQGDARRQIMVQLQQEIECFGVSFTDWVNSHASYLEALNCWLQNCIIEPQERSKNRYPFSPHRYLGFGPPIFVLCREWSAGIKALPAEELSAAIKAFLSDICHLMDQQLEQQQKKDKSVDANNGESESRDGLNLLTNGDTTADVSSNLCCIQASLTRVLDKLNKFSEASVKMYEDVRQKSDAARIAYLKLQAN
;
A
#
# COMPACT_ATOMS: atom_id res chain seq x y z
N MET A 1 -13.19 -29.07 14.96
CA MET A 1 -13.26 -28.13 13.81
C MET A 1 -12.90 -26.69 14.17
N ARG A 2 -13.75 -25.88 14.83
CA ARG A 2 -13.42 -24.45 15.10
C ARG A 2 -12.15 -24.27 15.94
N ASP A 3 -12.08 -24.93 17.09
CA ASP A 3 -11.01 -24.69 18.07
C ASP A 3 -9.76 -25.57 17.82
N GLU A 4 -9.94 -26.75 17.20
CA GLU A 4 -8.87 -27.74 16.97
C GLU A 4 -8.21 -27.64 15.59
N GLU A 5 -8.93 -27.15 14.57
CA GLU A 5 -8.47 -27.13 13.17
C GLU A 5 -8.30 -25.69 12.67
N LEU A 6 -9.36 -24.88 12.76
CA LEU A 6 -9.36 -23.53 12.22
C LEU A 6 -8.48 -22.58 13.03
N GLN A 7 -8.56 -22.61 14.36
CA GLN A 7 -7.75 -21.74 15.22
C GLN A 7 -6.24 -21.83 14.93
N PRO A 8 -5.58 -23.02 14.92
CA PRO A 8 -4.15 -23.10 14.63
C PRO A 8 -3.80 -22.59 13.22
N GLN A 9 -4.64 -22.84 12.22
CA GLN A 9 -4.43 -22.32 10.86
C GLN A 9 -4.46 -20.78 10.82
N LEU A 10 -5.40 -20.15 11.53
CA LEU A 10 -5.48 -18.68 11.61
C LEU A 10 -4.29 -18.08 12.37
N VAL A 11 -3.80 -18.76 13.41
CA VAL A 11 -2.58 -18.34 14.12
C VAL A 11 -1.36 -18.44 13.19
N GLU A 12 -1.22 -19.52 12.44
CA GLU A 12 -0.13 -19.67 11.48
C GLU A 12 -0.19 -18.61 10.38
N LEU A 13 -1.40 -18.34 9.86
CA LEU A 13 -1.64 -17.33 8.84
C LEU A 13 -1.27 -15.92 9.33
N THR A 14 -1.71 -15.52 10.53
CA THR A 14 -1.35 -14.22 11.11
C THR A 14 0.16 -14.08 11.36
N GLN A 15 0.84 -15.16 11.76
CA GLN A 15 2.30 -15.16 11.86
C GLN A 15 2.99 -15.06 10.50
N GLY A 16 2.43 -15.69 9.47
CA GLY A 16 2.87 -15.56 8.08
C GLY A 16 2.79 -14.10 7.61
N PHE A 17 1.64 -13.44 7.84
CA PHE A 17 1.48 -12.02 7.54
C PHE A 17 2.46 -11.15 8.33
N LEU A 18 2.69 -11.42 9.61
CA LEU A 18 3.67 -10.68 10.40
C LEU A 18 5.08 -10.77 9.78
N ARG A 19 5.51 -11.96 9.36
CA ARG A 19 6.81 -12.15 8.70
C ARG A 19 6.88 -11.41 7.36
N MET A 20 5.83 -11.52 6.55
CA MET A 20 5.71 -10.81 5.28
C MET A 20 5.81 -9.30 5.48
N TRP A 21 5.09 -8.73 6.45
CA TRP A 21 5.11 -7.28 6.71
C TRP A 21 6.46 -6.77 7.21
N LYS A 22 7.22 -7.57 7.96
CA LYS A 22 8.60 -7.23 8.32
C LYS A 22 9.49 -7.14 7.07
N ALA A 23 9.39 -8.11 6.18
CA ALA A 23 10.14 -8.09 4.92
C ALA A 23 9.72 -6.92 4.01
N MET A 24 8.41 -6.61 3.93
CA MET A 24 7.91 -5.46 3.17
C MET A 24 8.40 -4.13 3.75
N LEU A 25 8.43 -3.99 5.08
CA LEU A 25 8.96 -2.80 5.74
C LEU A 25 10.44 -2.58 5.39
N GLU A 26 11.25 -3.65 5.46
CA GLU A 26 12.66 -3.59 5.06
C GLU A 26 12.82 -3.21 3.58
N CYS A 27 12.00 -3.79 2.71
CA CYS A 27 12.01 -3.50 1.28
C CYS A 27 11.65 -2.03 0.98
N HIS A 28 10.55 -1.53 1.54
CA HIS A 28 10.12 -0.14 1.32
C HIS A 28 11.08 0.87 1.95
N HIS A 29 11.71 0.53 3.07
CA HIS A 29 12.74 1.37 3.67
C HIS A 29 13.97 1.46 2.75
N SER A 30 14.40 0.32 2.20
CA SER A 30 15.48 0.27 1.22
C SER A 30 15.13 1.07 -0.05
N GLN A 31 13.94 0.89 -0.61
CA GLN A 31 13.46 1.65 -1.77
C GLN A 31 13.47 3.16 -1.52
N TYR A 32 12.99 3.59 -0.34
CA TYR A 32 13.00 4.99 0.07
C TYR A 32 14.41 5.58 0.09
N ILE A 33 15.38 4.87 0.68
CA ILE A 33 16.78 5.30 0.73
C ILE A 33 17.36 5.34 -0.68
N THR A 34 17.20 4.27 -1.47
CA THR A 34 17.75 4.17 -2.82
C THR A 34 17.25 5.29 -3.72
N ILE A 35 15.95 5.59 -3.71
CA ILE A 35 15.35 6.64 -4.54
C ILE A 35 15.80 8.03 -4.06
N SER A 36 15.88 8.24 -2.75
CA SER A 36 16.40 9.49 -2.19
C SER A 36 17.85 9.76 -2.59
N LEU A 37 18.72 8.73 -2.52
CA LEU A 37 20.13 8.85 -2.89
C LEU A 37 20.34 8.97 -4.41
N ALA A 38 19.59 8.22 -5.21
CA ALA A 38 19.68 8.25 -6.67
C ALA A 38 19.38 9.65 -7.24
N TYR A 39 18.51 10.41 -6.59
CA TYR A 39 18.22 11.79 -6.97
C TYR A 39 19.43 12.73 -6.82
N HIS A 40 20.24 12.54 -5.78
CA HIS A 40 21.42 13.35 -5.51
C HIS A 40 22.64 12.94 -6.36
N ALA A 41 22.65 11.74 -6.92
CA ALA A 41 23.73 11.23 -7.77
C ALA A 41 23.70 11.74 -9.23
N ARG A 42 22.91 12.78 -9.54
CA ARG A 42 22.73 13.35 -10.89
C ARG A 42 24.00 14.01 -11.43
N ASN A 43 24.87 13.19 -12.03
CA ASN A 43 26.00 13.63 -12.86
C ASN A 43 26.08 12.91 -14.22
N SER A 44 25.06 12.14 -14.62
CA SER A 44 25.13 11.35 -15.87
C SER A 44 24.64 12.13 -17.08
N THR A 45 25.55 12.37 -18.03
CA THR A 45 25.28 12.85 -19.40
C THR A 45 24.44 11.90 -20.26
N ASP A 46 24.15 10.68 -19.78
CA ASP A 46 23.45 9.60 -20.51
C ASP A 46 21.96 9.40 -20.12
N ALA A 47 21.28 10.44 -19.63
CA ALA A 47 19.85 10.31 -19.33
C ALA A 47 19.04 10.00 -20.61
N PRO A 48 18.07 9.06 -20.59
CA PRO A 48 17.21 8.80 -21.73
C PRO A 48 16.50 10.08 -22.19
N GLN A 49 16.63 10.44 -23.46
CA GLN A 49 16.03 11.63 -24.06
C GLN A 49 14.86 11.25 -24.98
N GLY A 50 13.94 12.21 -25.18
CA GLY A 50 12.85 12.08 -26.17
C GLY A 50 11.91 10.90 -25.90
N ASP A 51 11.69 10.07 -26.91
CA ASP A 51 10.72 8.96 -26.88
C ASP A 51 11.04 7.88 -25.84
N ALA A 52 12.32 7.61 -25.56
CA ALA A 52 12.71 6.64 -24.54
C ALA A 52 12.24 7.07 -23.14
N ARG A 53 12.34 8.37 -22.83
CA ARG A 53 11.82 8.93 -21.57
C ARG A 53 10.29 8.83 -21.51
N ARG A 54 9.60 9.11 -22.61
CA ARG A 54 8.13 8.99 -22.68
C ARG A 54 7.70 7.54 -22.41
N GLN A 55 8.36 6.56 -23.01
CA GLN A 55 8.07 5.15 -22.78
C GLN A 55 8.29 4.74 -21.32
N ILE A 56 9.39 5.19 -20.69
CA ILE A 56 9.65 4.94 -19.26
C ILE A 56 8.54 5.54 -18.38
N MET A 57 8.08 6.77 -18.69
CA MET A 57 6.99 7.41 -17.93
C MET A 57 5.66 6.66 -18.07
N VAL A 58 5.33 6.19 -19.28
CA VAL A 58 4.12 5.37 -19.53
C VAL A 58 4.19 4.06 -18.76
N GLN A 59 5.34 3.37 -18.77
CA GLN A 59 5.53 2.14 -18.01
C GLN A 59 5.40 2.39 -16.50
N LEU A 60 6.02 3.45 -15.98
CA LEU A 60 5.90 3.83 -14.57
C LEU A 60 4.44 4.08 -14.19
N GLN A 61 3.69 4.79 -15.02
CA GLN A 61 2.27 5.05 -14.79
C GLN A 61 1.48 3.74 -14.69
N GLN A 62 1.65 2.84 -15.67
CA GLN A 62 0.94 1.56 -15.73
C GLN A 62 1.24 0.67 -14.53
N GLU A 63 2.51 0.56 -14.13
CA GLU A 63 2.92 -0.25 -12.99
C GLU A 63 2.36 0.29 -11.68
N ILE A 64 2.35 1.62 -11.49
CA ILE A 64 1.80 2.25 -10.27
C ILE A 64 0.28 2.15 -10.24
N GLU A 65 -0.39 2.26 -11.39
CA GLU A 65 -1.84 2.07 -11.49
C GLU A 65 -2.23 0.63 -11.14
N CYS A 66 -1.55 -0.35 -11.74
CA CYS A 66 -1.71 -1.77 -11.44
C CYS A 66 -1.48 -2.05 -9.95
N PHE A 67 -0.40 -1.51 -9.39
CA PHE A 67 -0.10 -1.62 -7.97
C PHE A 67 -1.20 -1.01 -7.09
N GLY A 68 -1.68 0.19 -7.43
CA GLY A 68 -2.72 0.89 -6.68
C GLY A 68 -4.04 0.12 -6.62
N VAL A 69 -4.49 -0.39 -7.77
CA VAL A 69 -5.70 -1.23 -7.87
C VAL A 69 -5.51 -2.51 -7.07
N SER A 70 -4.39 -3.22 -7.30
CA SER A 70 -4.09 -4.48 -6.61
C SER A 70 -4.02 -4.30 -5.09
N PHE A 71 -3.44 -3.19 -4.61
CA PHE A 71 -3.37 -2.87 -3.20
C PHE A 71 -4.77 -2.65 -2.59
N THR A 72 -5.60 -1.83 -3.24
CA THR A 72 -6.97 -1.59 -2.76
C THR A 72 -7.80 -2.86 -2.77
N ASP A 73 -7.71 -3.69 -3.81
CA ASP A 73 -8.40 -4.97 -3.89
C ASP A 73 -7.93 -5.93 -2.80
N TRP A 74 -6.62 -5.98 -2.53
CA TRP A 74 -6.06 -6.80 -1.45
C TRP A 74 -6.58 -6.38 -0.07
N VAL A 75 -6.56 -5.07 0.25
CA VAL A 75 -7.08 -4.55 1.53
C VAL A 75 -8.56 -4.88 1.69
N ASN A 76 -9.36 -4.62 0.66
CA ASN A 76 -10.81 -4.85 0.68
C ASN A 76 -11.15 -6.33 0.81
N SER A 77 -10.43 -7.20 0.09
CA SER A 77 -10.61 -8.65 0.17
C SER A 77 -10.25 -9.16 1.56
N HIS A 78 -9.17 -8.66 2.16
CA HIS A 78 -8.75 -9.03 3.52
C HIS A 78 -9.79 -8.60 4.55
N ALA A 79 -10.28 -7.35 4.48
CA ALA A 79 -11.31 -6.84 5.37
C ALA A 79 -12.61 -7.65 5.26
N SER A 80 -13.05 -7.94 4.03
CA SER A 80 -14.26 -8.72 3.75
C SER A 80 -14.15 -10.16 4.24
N TYR A 81 -12.98 -10.80 4.05
CA TYR A 81 -12.71 -12.14 4.56
C TYR A 81 -12.84 -12.19 6.09
N LEU A 82 -12.21 -11.25 6.80
CA LEU A 82 -12.26 -11.21 8.26
C LEU A 82 -13.65 -10.86 8.79
N GLU A 83 -14.40 -10.03 8.10
CA GLU A 83 -15.79 -9.72 8.45
C GLU A 83 -16.67 -10.96 8.29
N ALA A 84 -16.58 -11.66 7.16
CA ALA A 84 -17.29 -12.92 6.94
C ALA A 84 -16.92 -13.99 7.97
N LEU A 85 -15.62 -14.12 8.30
CA LEU A 85 -15.13 -15.03 9.33
C LEU A 85 -15.68 -14.69 10.72
N ASN A 86 -15.68 -13.42 11.10
CA ASN A 86 -16.26 -12.99 12.37
C ASN A 86 -17.76 -13.24 12.42
N CYS A 87 -18.52 -12.91 11.37
CA CYS A 87 -19.95 -13.20 11.28
C CYS A 87 -20.24 -14.70 11.40
N TRP A 88 -19.46 -15.54 10.72
CA TRP A 88 -19.57 -16.99 10.82
C TRP A 88 -19.31 -17.47 12.25
N LEU A 89 -18.26 -16.97 12.91
CA LEU A 89 -17.96 -17.30 14.30
C LEU A 89 -19.08 -16.89 15.26
N GLN A 90 -19.69 -15.72 15.07
CA GLN A 90 -20.85 -15.29 15.88
C GLN A 90 -22.05 -16.21 15.69
N ASN A 91 -22.29 -16.71 14.47
CA ASN A 91 -23.35 -17.70 14.22
C ASN A 91 -23.04 -19.06 14.87
N CYS A 92 -21.78 -19.39 15.14
CA CYS A 92 -21.42 -20.56 15.92
C CYS A 92 -21.71 -20.42 17.44
N ILE A 93 -22.28 -19.29 17.88
CA ILE A 93 -22.66 -19.01 19.28
C ILE A 93 -24.14 -19.36 19.54
N ILE A 94 -24.94 -19.71 18.51
CA ILE A 94 -26.39 -19.98 18.66
C ILE A 94 -26.65 -21.04 19.77
N GLU A 95 -27.46 -20.62 20.75
CA GLU A 95 -27.95 -21.43 21.87
C GLU A 95 -28.58 -22.74 21.39
N PRO A 96 -28.36 -23.88 22.09
CA PRO A 96 -29.24 -25.02 21.91
C PRO A 96 -30.64 -24.61 22.37
N GLN A 97 -31.56 -24.36 21.41
CA GLN A 97 -32.98 -24.32 21.70
C GLN A 97 -33.46 -25.74 21.97
N GLU A 98 -33.13 -26.30 23.15
CA GLU A 98 -33.73 -27.54 23.62
C GLU A 98 -34.15 -27.45 25.09
N ARG A 99 -35.46 -27.21 25.22
CA ARG A 99 -36.39 -27.87 26.14
C ARG A 99 -35.82 -29.14 26.79
N SER A 100 -34.98 -29.01 27.82
CA SER A 100 -34.72 -30.12 28.74
C SER A 100 -34.63 -29.59 30.17
N LYS A 101 -35.64 -29.97 30.97
CA LYS A 101 -35.87 -29.50 32.34
C LYS A 101 -34.82 -29.98 33.37
N ASN A 102 -33.65 -30.49 32.96
CA ASN A 102 -32.75 -31.13 33.92
C ASN A 102 -31.26 -31.16 33.56
N ARG A 103 -30.77 -30.19 32.80
CA ARG A 103 -29.33 -29.92 32.78
C ARG A 103 -29.10 -28.50 33.23
N TYR A 104 -28.17 -28.33 34.18
CA TYR A 104 -27.68 -27.04 34.63
C TYR A 104 -27.50 -26.16 33.38
N PRO A 105 -28.24 -25.04 33.27
CA PRO A 105 -28.09 -24.17 32.13
C PRO A 105 -26.62 -23.76 32.12
N PHE A 106 -26.01 -23.86 30.94
CA PHE A 106 -24.67 -23.33 30.69
C PHE A 106 -24.54 -21.99 31.41
N SER A 107 -23.75 -21.97 32.49
CA SER A 107 -23.63 -20.78 33.32
C SER A 107 -23.17 -19.61 32.46
N PRO A 108 -23.86 -18.45 32.50
CA PRO A 108 -23.51 -17.23 31.76
C PRO A 108 -22.08 -16.70 31.99
N HIS A 109 -21.32 -17.30 32.92
CA HIS A 109 -19.93 -16.99 33.21
C HIS A 109 -18.94 -17.17 32.04
N ARG A 110 -19.30 -17.83 30.93
CA ARG A 110 -18.46 -17.89 29.71
C ARG A 110 -18.50 -16.62 28.85
N TYR A 111 -19.42 -15.69 29.12
CA TYR A 111 -19.53 -14.42 28.39
C TYR A 111 -18.75 -13.26 29.03
N LEU A 112 -18.08 -13.48 30.18
CA LEU A 112 -17.24 -12.47 30.85
C LEU A 112 -15.86 -12.26 30.19
N GLY A 113 -15.77 -12.31 28.85
CA GLY A 113 -14.52 -12.05 28.12
C GLY A 113 -13.53 -13.22 28.05
N PHE A 114 -13.93 -14.42 28.50
CA PHE A 114 -13.09 -15.64 28.51
C PHE A 114 -13.58 -16.72 27.52
N GLY A 115 -14.15 -16.30 26.38
CA GLY A 115 -14.55 -17.20 25.31
C GLY A 115 -13.35 -17.89 24.64
N PRO A 116 -13.58 -18.89 23.77
CA PRO A 116 -12.50 -19.55 23.02
C PRO A 116 -11.55 -18.53 22.36
N PRO A 117 -10.22 -18.74 22.39
CA PRO A 117 -9.25 -17.72 21.97
C PRO A 117 -9.40 -17.26 20.51
N ILE A 118 -10.00 -18.09 19.65
CA ILE A 118 -10.33 -17.76 18.26
C ILE A 118 -11.21 -16.51 18.12
N PHE A 119 -12.12 -16.25 19.08
CA PHE A 119 -12.97 -15.05 19.05
C PHE A 119 -12.16 -13.78 19.30
N VAL A 120 -11.19 -13.83 20.22
CA VAL A 120 -10.28 -12.70 20.48
C VAL A 120 -9.39 -12.48 19.26
N LEU A 121 -8.80 -13.54 18.72
CA LEU A 121 -7.96 -13.47 17.53
C LEU A 121 -8.69 -12.77 16.36
N CYS A 122 -9.87 -13.26 15.98
CA CYS A 122 -10.59 -12.72 14.82
C CYS A 122 -11.12 -11.30 15.05
N ARG A 123 -11.53 -10.98 16.28
CA ARG A 123 -11.98 -9.64 16.66
C ARG A 123 -10.84 -8.63 16.58
N GLU A 124 -9.71 -8.92 17.24
CA GLU A 124 -8.56 -8.01 17.26
C GLU A 124 -7.97 -7.86 15.85
N TRP A 125 -7.92 -8.95 15.08
CA TRP A 125 -7.42 -8.91 13.71
C TRP A 125 -8.32 -8.07 12.79
N SER A 126 -9.65 -8.26 12.85
CA SER A 126 -10.57 -7.45 12.06
C SER A 126 -10.53 -5.97 12.44
N ALA A 127 -10.48 -5.66 13.73
CA ALA A 127 -10.34 -4.28 14.20
C ALA A 127 -9.01 -3.67 13.73
N GLY A 128 -7.92 -4.44 13.79
CA GLY A 128 -6.60 -4.03 13.34
C GLY A 128 -6.59 -3.66 11.85
N ILE A 129 -7.11 -4.53 10.98
CA ILE A 129 -7.14 -4.27 9.52
C ILE A 129 -7.93 -3.00 9.20
N LYS A 130 -9.08 -2.78 9.86
CA LYS A 130 -9.90 -1.57 9.68
C LYS A 130 -9.20 -0.29 10.17
N ALA A 131 -8.20 -0.40 11.05
CA ALA A 131 -7.46 0.73 11.60
C ALA A 131 -6.16 1.05 10.82
N LEU A 132 -5.78 0.25 9.83
CA LEU A 132 -4.59 0.51 9.02
C LEU A 132 -4.76 1.77 8.16
N PRO A 133 -3.68 2.52 7.88
CA PRO A 133 -3.74 3.76 7.09
C PRO A 133 -3.82 3.47 5.58
N ALA A 134 -4.71 2.55 5.16
CA ALA A 134 -4.87 2.13 3.77
C ALA A 134 -5.32 3.30 2.88
N GLU A 135 -6.30 4.09 3.36
CA GLU A 135 -6.83 5.23 2.63
C GLU A 135 -5.77 6.32 2.39
N GLU A 136 -4.90 6.57 3.36
CA GLU A 136 -3.80 7.53 3.20
C GLU A 136 -2.81 7.09 2.11
N LEU A 137 -2.49 5.79 2.07
CA LEU A 137 -1.62 5.22 1.05
C LEU A 137 -2.29 5.23 -0.33
N SER A 138 -3.55 4.82 -0.43
CA SER A 138 -4.33 4.91 -1.67
C SER A 138 -4.43 6.35 -2.18
N ALA A 139 -4.63 7.33 -1.31
CA ALA A 139 -4.64 8.74 -1.67
C ALA A 139 -3.28 9.22 -2.20
N ALA A 140 -2.17 8.80 -1.58
CA ALA A 140 -0.83 9.14 -2.04
C ALA A 140 -0.52 8.52 -3.42
N ILE A 141 -0.92 7.28 -3.66
CA ILE A 141 -0.76 6.62 -4.98
C ILE A 141 -1.56 7.37 -6.04
N LYS A 142 -2.83 7.71 -5.77
CA LYS A 142 -3.67 8.50 -6.69
C LYS A 142 -3.09 9.87 -6.99
N ALA A 143 -2.58 10.57 -5.97
CA ALA A 143 -1.92 11.85 -6.15
C ALA A 143 -0.68 11.73 -7.03
N PHE A 144 0.13 10.69 -6.83
CA PHE A 144 1.31 10.45 -7.66
C PHE A 144 0.96 10.14 -9.12
N LEU A 145 -0.08 9.34 -9.37
CA LEU A 145 -0.60 9.09 -10.73
C LEU A 145 -1.07 10.38 -11.38
N SER A 146 -1.78 11.24 -10.65
CA SER A 146 -2.21 12.55 -11.15
C SER A 146 -1.02 13.44 -11.51
N ASP A 147 0.02 13.45 -10.67
CA ASP A 147 1.25 14.20 -10.94
C ASP A 147 1.93 13.69 -12.22
N ILE A 148 2.03 12.37 -12.40
CA ILE A 148 2.58 11.76 -13.63
C ILE A 148 1.78 12.18 -14.87
N CYS A 149 0.45 12.05 -14.84
CA CYS A 149 -0.42 12.41 -15.97
C CYS A 149 -0.23 13.87 -16.37
N HIS A 150 -0.28 14.78 -15.39
CA HIS A 150 -0.11 16.21 -15.63
C HIS A 150 1.25 16.52 -16.26
N LEU A 151 2.32 15.86 -15.81
CA LEU A 151 3.65 16.02 -16.41
C LEU A 151 3.72 15.49 -17.85
N MET A 152 3.03 14.40 -18.15
CA MET A 152 2.97 13.84 -19.51
C MET A 152 2.19 14.76 -20.45
N ASP A 153 1.08 15.35 -19.99
CA ASP A 153 0.29 16.31 -20.76
C ASP A 153 1.10 17.58 -21.07
N GLN A 154 1.81 18.12 -20.07
CA GLN A 154 2.71 19.25 -20.25
C GLN A 154 3.81 18.97 -21.29
N GLN A 155 4.41 17.77 -21.26
CA GLN A 155 5.42 17.39 -22.25
C GLN A 155 4.84 17.33 -23.67
N LEU A 156 3.61 16.84 -23.83
CA LEU A 156 2.93 16.78 -25.12
C LEU A 156 2.63 18.19 -25.67
N GLU A 157 2.12 19.10 -24.84
CA GLU A 157 1.85 20.49 -25.24
C GLU A 157 3.12 21.24 -25.65
N GLN A 158 4.22 21.05 -24.92
CA GLN A 158 5.49 21.68 -25.25
C GLN A 158 6.08 21.19 -26.57
N GLN A 159 5.94 19.90 -26.88
CA GLN A 159 6.37 19.35 -28.17
C GLN A 159 5.54 19.90 -29.32
N GLN A 160 4.21 19.96 -29.17
CA GLN A 160 3.34 20.55 -30.19
C GLN A 160 3.61 22.04 -30.44
N LYS A 161 4.00 22.80 -29.42
CA LYS A 161 4.40 24.21 -29.57
C LYS A 161 5.73 24.37 -30.29
N LYS A 162 6.70 23.46 -30.06
CA LYS A 162 7.97 23.42 -30.80
C LYS A 162 7.77 23.06 -32.27
N ASP A 163 6.95 22.05 -32.57
CA ASP A 163 6.68 21.65 -33.97
C ASP A 163 5.99 22.79 -34.76
N LYS A 164 5.03 23.49 -34.13
CA LYS A 164 4.36 24.65 -34.74
C LYS A 164 5.27 25.87 -34.95
N SER A 165 6.31 26.07 -34.14
CA SER A 165 7.24 27.19 -34.32
C SER A 165 8.31 26.91 -35.38
N VAL A 166 8.66 25.63 -35.59
CA VAL A 166 9.56 25.20 -36.68
C VAL A 166 8.88 25.35 -38.04
N ASP A 167 7.58 25.03 -38.15
CA ASP A 167 6.82 25.21 -39.40
C ASP A 167 6.59 26.68 -39.79
N ALA A 168 6.48 27.59 -38.81
CA ALA A 168 6.28 29.02 -39.05
C ALA A 168 7.54 29.76 -39.54
N ASN A 169 8.72 29.17 -39.36
CA ASN A 169 10.01 29.81 -39.68
C ASN A 169 10.59 29.37 -41.04
N ASN A 170 9.84 28.58 -41.82
CA ASN A 170 10.27 28.07 -43.12
C ASN A 170 9.82 28.95 -44.31
N GLY A 171 9.31 30.15 -44.02
CA GLY A 171 9.05 31.20 -45.00
C GLY A 171 10.03 32.37 -44.81
N GLU A 172 11.01 32.47 -45.72
CA GLU A 172 11.87 33.64 -45.98
C GLU A 172 13.11 33.85 -45.08
N SER A 173 14.29 33.41 -45.58
CA SER A 173 15.41 34.28 -45.98
C SER A 173 16.79 33.61 -45.81
N GLU A 174 17.59 33.72 -46.86
CA GLU A 174 18.99 33.28 -46.95
C GLU A 174 19.94 34.08 -46.03
N SER A 175 21.03 33.41 -45.60
CA SER A 175 22.32 33.93 -45.13
C SER A 175 22.39 34.70 -43.79
N ARG A 176 22.90 34.03 -42.73
CA ARG A 176 24.20 34.35 -42.11
C ARG A 176 24.56 33.43 -40.94
N ASP A 177 25.81 33.00 -40.97
CA ASP A 177 26.63 32.40 -39.91
C ASP A 177 26.48 33.14 -38.57
N GLY A 178 26.28 32.41 -37.46
CA GLY A 178 26.34 32.97 -36.11
C GLY A 178 25.40 32.35 -35.06
N LEU A 179 25.96 31.42 -34.27
CA LEU A 179 25.59 31.14 -32.87
C LEU A 179 24.21 30.51 -32.59
N ASN A 180 24.10 29.20 -32.80
CA ASN A 180 23.11 28.35 -32.11
C ASN A 180 23.55 28.11 -30.65
N LEU A 181 23.22 28.99 -29.71
CA LEU A 181 23.48 28.75 -28.27
C LEU A 181 22.29 29.09 -27.33
N LEU A 182 21.10 29.45 -27.83
CA LEU A 182 20.05 29.98 -26.95
C LEU A 182 18.85 29.05 -26.66
N THR A 183 18.80 27.83 -27.19
CA THR A 183 17.63 26.94 -27.02
C THR A 183 17.77 25.85 -25.94
N ASN A 184 18.96 25.68 -25.36
CA ASN A 184 19.23 24.59 -24.40
C ASN A 184 18.90 24.95 -22.94
N GLY A 185 18.84 26.24 -22.58
CA GLY A 185 18.61 26.67 -21.20
C GLY A 185 17.20 26.36 -20.70
N ASP A 186 16.18 26.55 -21.53
CA ASP A 186 14.77 26.42 -21.14
C ASP A 186 14.33 24.95 -21.04
N THR A 187 14.83 24.11 -21.97
CA THR A 187 14.49 22.68 -21.98
C THR A 187 15.15 21.92 -20.82
N THR A 188 16.37 22.28 -20.43
CA THR A 188 17.09 21.59 -19.33
C THR A 188 16.56 21.97 -17.95
N ALA A 189 16.15 23.22 -17.76
CA ALA A 189 15.50 23.69 -16.53
C ALA A 189 14.13 23.03 -16.32
N ASP A 190 13.31 22.95 -17.36
CA ASP A 190 11.99 22.31 -17.32
C ASP A 190 12.09 20.80 -17.01
N VAL A 191 13.01 20.10 -17.68
CA VAL A 191 13.30 18.68 -17.43
C VAL A 191 13.72 18.42 -15.98
N SER A 192 14.55 19.30 -15.42
CA SER A 192 15.01 19.23 -14.02
C SER A 192 13.86 19.43 -13.03
N SER A 193 13.01 20.44 -13.28
CA SER A 193 11.86 20.75 -12.42
C SER A 193 10.83 19.61 -12.39
N ASN A 194 10.55 19.02 -13.55
CA ASN A 194 9.66 17.87 -13.70
C ASN A 194 10.17 16.64 -12.94
N LEU A 195 11.48 16.38 -12.98
CA LEU A 195 12.08 15.26 -12.26
C LEU A 195 12.09 15.49 -10.75
N CYS A 196 12.26 16.73 -10.29
CA CYS A 196 12.11 17.09 -8.88
C CYS A 196 10.68 16.85 -8.39
N CYS A 197 9.67 17.22 -9.19
CA CYS A 197 8.26 16.98 -8.87
C CYS A 197 7.92 15.48 -8.76
N ILE A 198 8.38 14.66 -9.72
CA ILE A 198 8.22 13.19 -9.69
C ILE A 198 8.92 12.59 -8.47
N GLN A 199 10.14 13.05 -8.17
CA GLN A 199 10.87 12.55 -7.02
C GLN A 199 10.17 12.89 -5.71
N ALA A 200 9.70 14.13 -5.54
CA ALA A 200 8.97 14.54 -4.35
C ALA A 200 7.68 13.72 -4.16
N SER A 201 6.91 13.51 -5.24
CA SER A 201 5.67 12.74 -5.20
C SER A 201 5.89 11.24 -4.95
N LEU A 202 6.87 10.63 -5.62
CA LEU A 202 7.27 9.25 -5.37
C LEU A 202 7.78 9.04 -3.94
N THR A 203 8.56 9.99 -3.42
CA THR A 203 9.05 9.94 -2.03
C THR A 203 7.88 9.97 -1.03
N ARG A 204 6.82 10.74 -1.31
CA ARG A 204 5.58 10.71 -0.50
C ARG A 204 4.92 9.33 -0.52
N VAL A 205 4.84 8.67 -1.68
CA VAL A 205 4.28 7.30 -1.78
C VAL A 205 5.09 6.31 -0.96
N LEU A 206 6.42 6.35 -1.06
CA LEU A 206 7.32 5.46 -0.32
C LEU A 206 7.25 5.70 1.19
N ASP A 207 7.15 6.96 1.64
CA ASP A 207 6.90 7.29 3.04
C ASP A 207 5.58 6.67 3.53
N LYS A 208 4.51 6.75 2.73
CA LYS A 208 3.23 6.12 3.08
C LYS A 208 3.29 4.59 3.06
N LEU A 209 4.05 3.98 2.16
CA LEU A 209 4.29 2.53 2.15
C LEU A 209 5.04 2.06 3.40
N ASN A 210 6.06 2.82 3.83
CA ASN A 210 6.77 2.56 5.07
C ASN A 210 5.85 2.65 6.28
N LYS A 211 5.06 3.72 6.40
CA LYS A 211 4.09 3.91 7.49
C LYS A 211 3.03 2.82 7.51
N PHE A 212 2.51 2.43 6.35
CA PHE A 212 1.54 1.33 6.24
C PHE A 212 2.14 0.00 6.70
N SER A 213 3.38 -0.29 6.30
CA SER A 213 4.07 -1.52 6.67
C SER A 213 4.43 -1.54 8.16
N GLU A 214 4.91 -0.44 8.72
CA GLU A 214 5.18 -0.28 10.15
C GLU A 214 3.90 -0.47 10.98
N ALA A 215 2.80 0.19 10.58
CA ALA A 215 1.50 0.02 11.22
C ALA A 215 1.02 -1.44 11.13
N SER A 216 1.23 -2.11 10.00
CA SER A 216 0.89 -3.52 9.81
C SER A 216 1.70 -4.44 10.71
N VAL A 217 3.02 -4.25 10.81
CA VAL A 217 3.87 -5.03 11.73
C VAL A 217 3.37 -4.87 13.17
N LYS A 218 3.19 -3.62 13.62
CA LYS A 218 2.70 -3.33 14.97
C LYS A 218 1.34 -3.98 15.23
N MET A 219 0.40 -3.83 14.31
CA MET A 219 -0.93 -4.42 14.40
C MET A 219 -0.87 -5.96 14.53
N TYR A 220 -0.08 -6.65 13.70
CA TYR A 220 0.06 -8.10 13.79
C TYR A 220 0.78 -8.55 15.07
N GLU A 221 1.73 -7.78 15.59
CA GLU A 221 2.34 -8.06 16.89
C GLU A 221 1.34 -7.92 18.03
N ASP A 222 0.51 -6.88 18.02
CA ASP A 222 -0.56 -6.67 19.00
C ASP A 222 -1.60 -7.80 18.96
N VAL A 223 -2.03 -8.20 17.75
CA VAL A 223 -2.95 -9.33 17.55
C VAL A 223 -2.37 -10.61 18.12
N ARG A 224 -1.09 -10.91 17.84
CA ARG A 224 -0.39 -12.09 18.37
C ARG A 224 -0.37 -12.06 19.89
N GLN A 225 0.06 -10.95 20.51
CA GLN A 225 0.15 -10.83 21.97
C GLN A 225 -1.21 -11.02 22.65
N LYS A 226 -2.26 -10.37 22.13
CA LYS A 226 -3.62 -10.49 22.68
C LYS A 226 -4.18 -11.90 22.51
N SER A 227 -3.95 -12.53 21.36
CA SER A 227 -4.35 -13.92 21.11
C SER A 227 -3.66 -14.90 22.06
N ASP A 228 -2.35 -14.74 22.30
CA ASP A 228 -1.61 -15.57 23.25
C ASP A 228 -2.08 -15.37 24.70
N ALA A 229 -2.33 -14.11 25.11
CA ALA A 229 -2.87 -13.82 26.42
C ALA A 229 -4.25 -14.48 26.63
N ALA A 230 -5.12 -14.39 25.63
CA ALA A 230 -6.43 -15.04 25.63
C ALA A 230 -6.30 -16.57 25.72
N ARG A 231 -5.38 -17.17 24.97
CA ARG A 231 -5.10 -18.61 25.00
C ARG A 231 -4.63 -19.07 26.38
N ILE A 232 -3.70 -18.34 27.01
CA ILE A 232 -3.19 -18.67 28.35
C ILE A 232 -4.32 -18.57 29.39
N ALA A 233 -5.12 -17.50 29.34
CA ALA A 233 -6.26 -17.33 30.24
C ALA A 233 -7.28 -18.46 30.09
N TYR A 234 -7.59 -18.84 28.84
CA TYR A 234 -8.53 -19.91 28.54
C TYR A 234 -8.05 -21.27 29.06
N LEU A 235 -6.77 -21.61 28.87
CA LEU A 235 -6.20 -22.87 29.40
C LEU A 235 -6.20 -22.91 30.93
N LYS A 236 -5.92 -21.80 31.61
CA LYS A 236 -6.01 -21.71 33.08
C LYS A 236 -7.42 -21.98 33.60
N LEU A 237 -8.44 -21.54 32.87
CA LEU A 237 -9.84 -21.76 33.23
C LEU A 237 -10.32 -23.18 32.98
N GLN A 238 -9.69 -23.92 32.06
CA GLN A 238 -9.99 -25.33 31.82
C GLN A 238 -9.31 -26.27 32.83
N ALA A 239 -8.22 -25.82 33.46
CA ALA A 239 -7.45 -26.60 34.42
C ALA A 239 -7.98 -26.52 35.87
N ASN A 240 -8.89 -25.58 36.15
CA ASN A 240 -9.55 -25.39 37.44
C ASN A 240 -10.98 -25.93 37.41
#